data_AF-A0A933H8U3-F1
#
_entry.id   AF-A0A933H8U3-F1
#
_cell.length_a   1.000
_cell.length_b   1.000
_cell.length_c   1.000
_cell.angle_alpha   90.00
_cell.angle_beta   90.00
_cell.angle_gamma   90.00
#
_symmetry.space_group_name_H-M   'P 1'
#
loop_
_entity.id
_entity.type
_entity.pdbx_description
1 polymer ?
#
loop_
_entity_poly.entity_id
_entity_poly.type
_entity_poly.pdbx_seq_one_letter_code
_entity_poly.pdbx_strand_id
1 'polypeptide(L)'
;MLKKIRLFLCLLPVPTGLHSLEISSFTAVRENGKIVAEAEFSKAIKIKNIECFKDSVLLPEEKKKDKTFRNIKLLSKKIYLALENCCNKKSCGLSAEKKIPDFKIHSVAGLSSPYRIANVSVVFDDDILAVFGVLHPVRNPDKREANFLTPAITSSLEPVSKTLNGAVARQISNGVKPKKGKLKASFAENFEIIDAQFKKKLGSWILAEVLK
;
A
#
# COMPACT_ATOMS: atom_id res chain seq x y z
N MET A 1 -9.77 -39.06 -51.16
CA MET A 1 -8.55 -38.29 -50.85
C MET A 1 -8.82 -37.31 -49.71
N LEU A 2 -8.52 -37.67 -48.45
CA LEU A 2 -8.69 -36.78 -47.29
C LEU A 2 -7.41 -35.95 -47.08
N LYS A 3 -7.53 -34.62 -47.21
CA LYS A 3 -6.47 -33.66 -46.89
C LYS A 3 -6.29 -33.56 -45.37
N LYS A 4 -5.17 -34.07 -44.85
CA LYS A 4 -4.72 -33.87 -43.47
C LYS A 4 -4.37 -32.39 -43.26
N ILE A 5 -5.23 -31.65 -42.56
CA ILE A 5 -4.93 -30.31 -42.06
C ILE A 5 -4.13 -30.47 -40.77
N ARG A 6 -2.83 -30.15 -40.81
CA ARG A 6 -1.99 -30.03 -39.62
C ARG A 6 -2.28 -28.66 -38.98
N LEU A 7 -3.06 -28.66 -37.90
CA LEU A 7 -3.28 -27.48 -37.07
C LEU A 7 -1.98 -27.18 -36.30
N PHE A 8 -1.22 -26.20 -36.79
CA PHE A 8 -0.01 -25.72 -36.13
C PHE A 8 -0.45 -24.74 -35.03
N LEU A 9 -0.58 -25.23 -33.81
CA LEU A 9 -0.91 -24.42 -32.64
C LEU A 9 0.32 -23.57 -32.27
N CYS A 10 0.39 -22.34 -32.79
CA CYS A 10 1.40 -21.37 -32.37
C CYS A 10 1.14 -20.97 -30.90
N LEU A 11 1.82 -21.63 -29.97
CA LEU A 11 2.00 -21.18 -28.60
C LEU A 11 2.82 -19.88 -28.63
N LEU A 12 2.14 -18.74 -28.68
CA LEU A 12 2.79 -17.45 -28.42
C LEU A 12 3.28 -17.47 -26.97
N PRO A 13 4.56 -17.20 -26.69
CA PRO A 13 5.04 -17.04 -25.33
C PRO A 13 4.30 -15.84 -24.74
N VAL A 14 3.37 -16.10 -23.81
CA VAL A 14 2.78 -15.06 -22.99
C VAL A 14 3.93 -14.50 -22.16
N PRO A 15 4.26 -13.20 -22.27
CA PRO A 15 5.30 -12.62 -21.43
C PRO A 15 4.86 -12.80 -19.98
N THR A 16 5.51 -13.72 -19.28
CA THR A 16 5.41 -13.86 -17.82
C THR A 16 6.19 -12.72 -17.20
N GLY A 17 5.73 -11.49 -17.42
CA GLY A 17 6.15 -10.31 -16.69
C GLY A 17 5.60 -10.37 -15.27
N LEU A 18 5.86 -11.46 -14.55
CA LEU A 18 5.66 -11.53 -13.10
C LEU A 18 6.84 -10.80 -12.46
N HIS A 19 6.82 -9.48 -12.64
CA HIS A 19 7.59 -8.57 -11.82
C HIS A 19 7.09 -8.75 -10.39
N SER A 20 7.92 -9.39 -9.57
CA SER A 20 7.65 -9.61 -8.16
C SER A 20 8.58 -8.73 -7.34
N LEU A 21 8.07 -8.20 -6.24
CA LEU A 21 8.87 -7.53 -5.24
C LEU A 21 9.89 -8.52 -4.67
N GLU A 22 11.05 -7.99 -4.31
CA GLU A 22 12.12 -8.78 -3.70
C GLU A 22 12.57 -8.09 -2.42
N ILE A 23 12.83 -8.86 -1.37
CA ILE A 23 13.34 -8.31 -0.12
C ILE A 23 14.78 -7.87 -0.38
N SER A 24 15.06 -6.58 -0.30
CA SER A 24 16.39 -6.01 -0.52
C SER A 24 17.19 -5.80 0.76
N SER A 25 16.48 -5.63 1.88
CA SER A 25 17.08 -5.54 3.22
C SER A 25 16.12 -6.09 4.24
N PHE A 26 16.64 -6.73 5.29
CA PHE A 26 15.86 -7.25 6.39
C PHE A 26 16.65 -7.12 7.69
N THR A 27 16.13 -6.34 8.63
CA THR A 27 16.75 -6.12 9.95
C THR A 27 15.78 -6.58 11.01
N ALA A 28 16.20 -7.47 11.90
CA ALA A 28 15.38 -7.94 13.01
C ALA A 28 16.06 -7.67 14.36
N VAL A 29 15.30 -7.10 15.29
CA VAL A 29 15.72 -6.76 16.65
C VAL A 29 14.78 -7.38 17.67
N ARG A 30 15.26 -7.60 18.90
CA ARG A 30 14.41 -8.09 19.99
C ARG A 30 13.96 -6.92 20.84
N GLU A 31 12.65 -6.67 20.89
CA GLU A 31 12.02 -5.58 21.63
C GLU A 31 10.89 -6.13 22.50
N ASN A 32 10.89 -5.81 23.80
CA ASN A 32 9.85 -6.24 24.74
C ASN A 32 9.53 -7.75 24.70
N GLY A 33 10.56 -8.58 24.51
CA GLY A 33 10.42 -10.03 24.40
C GLY A 33 9.93 -10.55 23.04
N LYS A 34 9.58 -9.67 22.11
CA LYS A 34 9.19 -10.00 20.73
C LYS A 34 10.35 -9.78 19.77
N ILE A 35 10.34 -10.47 18.63
CA ILE A 35 11.25 -10.17 17.51
C ILE A 35 10.49 -9.25 16.57
N VAL A 36 10.99 -8.04 16.40
CA VAL A 36 10.41 -7.00 15.54
C VAL A 36 11.39 -6.76 14.40
N ALA A 37 10.89 -6.66 13.18
CA ALA A 37 11.69 -6.53 11.99
C ALA A 37 11.26 -5.35 11.10
N GLU A 38 12.21 -4.88 10.32
CA GLU A 38 12.00 -3.98 9.19
C GLU A 38 12.43 -4.70 7.92
N ALA A 39 11.59 -4.63 6.89
CA ALA A 39 11.87 -5.18 5.57
C ALA A 39 11.83 -4.08 4.51
N GLU A 40 12.87 -4.01 3.68
CA GLU A 40 12.86 -3.21 2.47
C GLU A 40 12.60 -4.10 1.26
N PHE A 41 11.75 -3.64 0.36
CA PHE A 41 11.42 -4.30 -0.89
C PHE A 41 11.94 -3.49 -2.06
N SER A 42 12.78 -4.12 -2.88
CA SER A 42 13.34 -3.58 -4.12
C SER A 42 14.01 -2.21 -3.96
N LYS A 43 14.48 -1.88 -2.74
CA LYS A 43 15.01 -0.56 -2.34
C LYS A 43 14.06 0.61 -2.61
N ALA A 44 12.76 0.36 -2.70
CA ALA A 44 11.74 1.35 -3.01
C ALA A 44 10.68 1.49 -1.92
N ILE A 45 10.35 0.39 -1.24
CA ILE A 45 9.34 0.33 -0.18
C ILE A 45 10.00 -0.19 1.09
N LYS A 46 9.70 0.39 2.25
CA LYS A 46 10.07 -0.12 3.56
C LYS A 46 8.82 -0.36 4.39
N ILE A 47 8.74 -1.54 5.01
CA ILE A 47 7.74 -1.88 6.01
C ILE A 47 8.45 -2.05 7.36
N LYS A 48 7.97 -1.35 8.38
CA LYS A 48 8.52 -1.37 9.74
C LYS A 48 7.61 -2.16 10.67
N ASN A 49 8.12 -2.51 11.85
CA ASN A 49 7.33 -3.13 12.92
C ASN A 49 6.65 -4.46 12.53
N ILE A 50 7.33 -5.28 11.72
CA ILE A 50 6.89 -6.63 11.39
C ILE A 50 7.18 -7.53 12.59
N GLU A 51 6.17 -8.15 13.19
CA GLU A 51 6.40 -9.11 14.28
C GLU A 51 6.73 -10.49 13.71
N CYS A 52 7.89 -11.02 14.09
CA CYS A 52 8.37 -12.34 13.71
C CYS A 52 8.03 -13.39 14.78
N PHE A 53 7.43 -14.49 14.36
CA PHE A 53 7.17 -15.68 15.17
C PHE A 53 7.85 -16.89 14.53
N LYS A 54 7.88 -18.02 15.27
CA LYS A 54 8.57 -19.24 14.85
C LYS A 54 8.11 -19.77 13.48
N ASP A 55 6.84 -19.62 13.13
CA ASP A 55 6.24 -20.17 11.91
C ASP A 55 5.25 -19.18 11.27
N SER A 56 5.40 -17.90 11.59
CA SER A 56 4.53 -16.85 11.05
C SER A 56 5.14 -15.47 11.13
N VAL A 57 4.63 -14.58 10.28
CA VAL A 57 4.92 -13.15 10.34
C VAL A 57 3.61 -12.39 10.46
N LEU A 58 3.57 -11.41 11.36
CA LEU A 58 2.46 -10.48 11.47
C LEU A 58 2.91 -9.12 10.94
N LEU A 59 2.18 -8.63 9.93
CA LEU A 59 2.36 -7.28 9.46
C LEU A 59 1.93 -6.27 10.54
N PRO A 60 2.53 -5.08 10.56
CA PRO A 60 2.20 -4.04 11.52
C PRO A 60 0.72 -3.65 11.45
N GLU A 61 0.10 -3.60 12.62
CA GLU A 61 -1.24 -3.05 12.83
C GLU A 61 -1.13 -1.68 13.50
N GLU A 62 -1.94 -0.72 13.07
CA GLU A 62 -2.05 0.57 13.74
C GLU A 62 -3.23 0.55 14.72
N LYS A 63 -2.98 0.88 15.98
CA LYS A 63 -4.03 1.02 17.00
C LYS A 63 -4.30 2.49 17.28
N LYS A 64 -5.55 2.93 17.12
CA LYS A 64 -5.95 4.29 17.48
C LYS A 64 -7.31 4.26 18.18
N LYS A 65 -7.30 4.61 19.47
CA LYS A 65 -8.43 4.40 20.39
C LYS A 65 -8.80 2.90 20.41
N ASP A 66 -10.09 2.57 20.34
CA ASP A 66 -10.59 1.19 20.39
C ASP A 66 -10.63 0.50 19.01
N LYS A 67 -9.90 1.03 18.02
CA LYS A 67 -9.88 0.51 16.65
C LYS A 67 -8.48 0.09 16.23
N THR A 68 -8.43 -1.05 15.54
CA THR A 68 -7.23 -1.62 14.95
C THR A 68 -7.33 -1.53 13.43
N PHE A 69 -6.27 -1.09 12.79
CA PHE A 69 -6.23 -0.80 11.36
C PHE A 69 -5.13 -1.63 10.69
N ARG A 70 -5.51 -2.36 9.64
CA ARG A 70 -4.61 -3.22 8.84
C ARG A 70 -4.32 -2.54 7.51
N ASN A 71 -3.41 -1.58 7.54
CA ASN A 71 -3.12 -0.72 6.40
C ASN A 71 -2.22 -1.39 5.36
N ILE A 72 -1.57 -2.50 5.70
CA ILE A 72 -0.69 -3.24 4.81
C ILE A 72 -1.17 -4.69 4.77
N LYS A 73 -1.20 -5.28 3.57
CA LYS A 73 -1.50 -6.69 3.34
C LYS A 73 -0.51 -7.27 2.35
N LEU A 74 -0.06 -8.50 2.59
CA LEU A 74 0.64 -9.29 1.60
C LEU A 74 -0.40 -10.00 0.75
N LEU A 75 -0.35 -9.81 -0.56
CA LEU A 75 -1.20 -10.51 -1.52
C LEU A 75 -0.52 -11.79 -2.03
N SER A 76 0.81 -11.83 -1.95
CA SER A 76 1.62 -12.90 -2.49
C SER A 76 2.15 -13.84 -1.42
N LYS A 77 1.87 -15.13 -1.60
CA LYS A 77 2.41 -16.21 -0.76
C LYS A 77 3.93 -16.25 -0.84
N LYS A 78 4.53 -15.90 -1.97
CA LYS A 78 5.99 -15.87 -2.16
C LYS A 78 6.64 -14.87 -1.20
N ILE A 79 6.12 -13.64 -1.12
CA ILE A 79 6.63 -12.62 -0.19
C ILE A 79 6.44 -13.02 1.26
N TYR A 80 5.27 -13.57 1.60
CA TYR A 80 5.01 -14.06 2.96
C TYR A 80 6.05 -15.10 3.39
N LEU A 81 6.27 -16.12 2.56
CA LEU A 81 7.26 -17.17 2.83
C LEU A 81 8.69 -16.62 2.87
N ALA A 82 9.02 -15.63 2.03
CA ALA A 82 10.31 -14.97 2.07
C ALA A 82 10.54 -14.26 3.41
N LEU A 83 9.55 -13.50 3.89
CA LEU A 83 9.60 -12.84 5.20
C LEU A 83 9.69 -13.85 6.35
N GLU A 84 8.92 -14.93 6.31
CA GLU A 84 8.96 -16.00 7.32
C GLU A 84 10.35 -16.65 7.38
N ASN A 85 10.95 -16.94 6.22
CA ASN A 85 12.32 -17.47 6.14
C ASN A 85 13.36 -16.49 6.70
N CYS A 86 13.19 -15.19 6.44
CA CYS A 86 14.05 -14.14 6.98
C CYS A 86 13.91 -14.03 8.51
N CYS A 87 12.69 -14.05 9.04
CA CYS A 87 12.40 -14.04 10.48
C CYS A 87 13.02 -15.25 11.21
N ASN A 88 12.99 -16.43 10.59
CA ASN A 88 13.42 -17.69 11.19
C ASN A 88 14.93 -17.98 11.11
N LYS A 89 15.75 -16.99 10.69
CA LYS A 89 17.21 -17.09 10.56
C LYS A 89 17.73 -18.17 9.61
N LYS A 90 16.88 -18.79 8.78
CA LYS A 90 17.30 -19.88 7.87
C LYS A 90 18.11 -19.37 6.67
N SER A 91 17.81 -18.17 6.20
CA SER A 91 18.58 -17.34 5.26
C SER A 91 17.60 -16.32 4.69
N CYS A 92 17.97 -15.04 4.63
CA CYS A 92 17.17 -14.07 3.90
C CYS A 92 17.75 -13.96 2.48
N GLY A 93 17.00 -14.41 1.47
CA GLY A 93 17.39 -14.25 0.06
C GLY A 93 17.27 -12.78 -0.33
N LEU A 94 18.30 -12.00 -0.02
CA LEU A 94 18.31 -10.56 -0.25
C LEU A 94 18.67 -10.24 -1.70
N SER A 95 17.88 -9.38 -2.33
CA SER A 95 18.17 -8.85 -3.65
C SER A 95 18.91 -7.52 -3.56
N ALA A 96 20.06 -7.43 -4.22
CA ALA A 96 20.81 -6.17 -4.30
C ALA A 96 20.23 -5.21 -5.34
N GLU A 97 19.34 -5.66 -6.21
CA GLU A 97 18.83 -4.87 -7.32
C GLU A 97 17.82 -3.83 -6.84
N LYS A 98 18.06 -2.57 -7.20
CA LYS A 98 17.05 -1.52 -7.02
C LYS A 98 16.07 -1.62 -8.19
N LYS A 99 14.79 -1.76 -7.87
CA LYS A 99 13.73 -1.78 -8.87
C LYS A 99 12.58 -0.92 -8.39
N ILE A 100 12.08 -0.06 -9.28
CA ILE A 100 10.87 0.73 -9.02
C ILE A 100 9.67 -0.20 -9.24
N PRO A 101 8.85 -0.46 -8.21
CA PRO A 101 7.68 -1.33 -8.36
C PRO A 101 6.62 -0.70 -9.25
N ASP A 102 5.95 -1.51 -10.05
CA ASP A 102 4.70 -1.12 -10.68
C ASP A 102 3.62 -0.99 -9.61
N PHE A 103 2.66 -0.11 -9.84
CA PHE A 103 1.56 0.10 -8.89
C PHE A 103 0.23 0.33 -9.60
N LYS A 104 -0.85 -0.10 -8.96
CA LYS A 104 -2.22 0.05 -9.44
C LYS A 104 -3.11 0.54 -8.30
N ILE A 105 -4.02 1.47 -8.57
CA ILE A 105 -5.06 1.81 -7.60
C ILE A 105 -6.09 0.69 -7.62
N HIS A 106 -6.25 0.01 -6.49
CA HIS A 106 -7.21 -1.08 -6.34
C HIS A 106 -8.60 -0.55 -6.01
N SER A 107 -8.69 0.39 -5.07
CA SER A 107 -9.95 0.98 -4.65
C SER A 107 -9.74 2.36 -4.02
N VAL A 108 -10.72 3.24 -4.20
CA VAL A 108 -10.85 4.47 -3.43
C VAL A 108 -12.11 4.33 -2.57
N ALA A 109 -12.02 4.67 -1.29
CA ALA A 109 -13.15 4.70 -0.37
C ALA A 109 -13.27 6.10 0.23
N GLY A 110 -14.32 6.83 -0.16
CA GLY A 110 -14.63 8.14 0.41
C GLY A 110 -14.97 8.04 1.90
N LEU A 111 -14.60 9.06 2.66
CA LEU A 111 -14.83 9.13 4.10
C LEU A 111 -15.61 10.39 4.46
N SER A 112 -16.49 10.28 5.45
CA SER A 112 -17.25 11.43 5.98
C SER A 112 -16.42 12.34 6.89
N SER A 113 -15.12 12.09 7.04
CA SER A 113 -14.26 12.87 7.93
C SER A 113 -13.91 14.22 7.29
N PRO A 114 -13.94 15.34 8.05
CA PRO A 114 -13.60 16.66 7.53
C PRO A 114 -12.10 16.84 7.28
N TYR A 115 -11.27 15.92 7.75
CA TYR A 115 -9.80 16.00 7.66
C TYR A 115 -9.23 14.97 6.68
N ARG A 116 -9.78 13.75 6.69
CA ARG A 116 -9.37 12.68 5.81
C ARG A 116 -10.55 12.33 4.93
N ILE A 117 -10.47 12.69 3.66
CA ILE A 117 -11.61 12.62 2.74
C ILE A 117 -11.69 11.28 2.02
N ALA A 118 -10.59 10.52 1.96
CA ALA A 118 -10.58 9.21 1.33
C ALA A 118 -9.49 8.28 1.88
N ASN A 119 -9.72 6.99 1.70
CA ASN A 119 -8.72 5.93 1.72
C ASN A 119 -8.46 5.46 0.29
N VAL A 120 -7.20 5.23 -0.05
CA VAL A 120 -6.82 4.71 -1.37
C VAL A 120 -5.99 3.46 -1.15
N SER A 121 -6.49 2.32 -1.61
CA SER A 121 -5.76 1.06 -1.60
C SER A 121 -4.94 0.97 -2.88
N VAL A 122 -3.63 0.82 -2.75
CA VAL A 122 -2.70 0.68 -3.87
C VAL A 122 -2.02 -0.67 -3.76
N VAL A 123 -1.93 -1.36 -4.89
CA VAL A 123 -1.25 -2.64 -5.03
C VAL A 123 0.07 -2.40 -5.74
N PHE A 124 1.16 -2.95 -5.19
CA PHE A 124 2.52 -2.88 -5.72
C PHE A 124 2.93 -4.25 -6.24
N ASP A 125 3.29 -4.35 -7.53
CA ASP A 125 3.69 -5.59 -8.22
C ASP A 125 2.78 -6.80 -7.93
N ASP A 126 1.49 -6.56 -7.67
CA ASP A 126 0.49 -7.57 -7.25
C ASP A 126 0.87 -8.36 -5.97
N ASP A 127 1.89 -7.91 -5.25
CA ASP A 127 2.51 -8.60 -4.11
C ASP A 127 2.14 -7.96 -2.76
N ILE A 128 2.02 -6.63 -2.71
CA ILE A 128 1.69 -5.86 -1.49
C ILE A 128 0.54 -4.91 -1.77
N LEU A 129 -0.47 -4.91 -0.90
CA LEU A 129 -1.50 -3.88 -0.85
C LEU A 129 -1.25 -2.96 0.34
N ALA A 130 -1.16 -1.66 0.10
CA ALA A 130 -1.08 -0.64 1.16
C ALA A 130 -2.22 0.38 1.02
N VAL A 131 -2.70 0.89 2.15
CA VAL A 131 -3.80 1.86 2.20
C VAL A 131 -3.29 3.23 2.63
N PHE A 132 -3.48 4.20 1.75
CA PHE A 132 -3.07 5.59 1.92
C PHE A 132 -4.25 6.48 2.28
N GLY A 133 -4.00 7.53 3.05
CA GLY A 133 -5.01 8.53 3.38
C GLY A 133 -4.89 9.77 2.51
N VAL A 134 -6.01 10.27 2.01
CA VAL A 134 -6.02 11.60 1.40
C VAL A 134 -6.57 12.60 2.40
N LEU A 135 -5.75 13.59 2.73
CA LEU A 135 -6.05 14.62 3.71
C LEU A 135 -6.48 15.92 3.03
N HIS A 136 -7.52 16.53 3.58
CA HIS A 136 -7.92 17.89 3.23
C HIS A 136 -6.93 18.89 3.87
N PRO A 137 -6.50 19.95 3.16
CA PRO A 137 -5.70 21.01 3.76
C PRO A 137 -6.49 21.69 4.90
N VAL A 138 -5.95 21.69 6.12
CA VAL A 138 -6.55 22.37 7.28
C VAL A 138 -5.95 23.77 7.42
N ARG A 139 -6.77 24.72 7.86
CA ARG A 139 -6.47 26.15 8.06
C ARG A 139 -5.35 26.46 9.07
N ASN A 140 -4.81 25.48 9.80
CA ASN A 140 -3.82 25.72 10.86
C ASN A 140 -2.91 24.48 11.05
N PRO A 141 -1.77 24.39 10.32
CA PRO A 141 -0.88 23.23 10.38
C PRO A 141 -0.18 23.09 11.74
N ASP A 142 0.15 24.21 12.38
CA ASP A 142 1.10 24.28 13.51
C ASP A 142 0.60 23.68 14.85
N LYS A 143 -0.69 23.32 14.95
CA LYS A 143 -1.24 22.68 16.17
C LYS A 143 -1.74 21.25 15.97
N ARG A 144 -1.76 20.72 14.75
CA ARG A 144 -2.42 19.43 14.45
C ARG A 144 -1.70 18.53 13.45
N GLU A 145 -0.76 19.01 12.63
CA GLU A 145 -0.01 18.15 11.71
C GLU A 145 0.86 17.11 12.46
N ALA A 146 1.33 17.40 13.67
CA ALA A 146 2.13 16.46 14.48
C ALA A 146 1.34 15.27 15.07
N ASN A 147 0.00 15.34 15.15
CA ASN A 147 -0.84 14.33 15.83
C ASN A 147 -1.83 13.59 14.90
N PHE A 148 -1.80 13.86 13.60
CA PHE A 148 -2.77 13.30 12.64
C PHE A 148 -2.11 12.52 11.49
N LEU A 149 -1.25 11.59 11.86
CA LEU A 149 -1.23 10.29 11.20
C LEU A 149 -2.53 9.61 11.62
N THR A 150 -3.57 9.78 10.80
CA THR A 150 -4.81 9.03 11.00
C THR A 150 -4.59 7.70 10.29
N PRO A 151 -4.73 6.54 10.94
CA PRO A 151 -4.71 5.26 10.27
C PRO A 151 -5.78 5.18 9.18
N ALA A 152 -5.51 4.43 8.11
CA ALA A 152 -6.55 4.16 7.13
C ALA A 152 -7.66 3.33 7.76
N ILE A 153 -8.88 3.88 7.77
CA ILE A 153 -10.05 3.15 8.22
C ILE A 153 -10.33 2.02 7.23
N THR A 154 -9.76 0.85 7.49
CA THR A 154 -9.99 -0.39 6.76
C THR A 154 -11.22 -1.10 7.33
N SER A 155 -12.38 -0.44 7.31
CA SER A 155 -13.64 -1.18 7.41
C SER A 155 -13.76 -2.02 6.14
N SER A 156 -13.88 -3.35 6.29
CA SER A 156 -14.15 -4.37 5.27
C SER A 156 -14.36 -3.79 3.85
N LEU A 157 -13.33 -3.89 3.01
CA LEU A 157 -13.35 -3.39 1.64
C LEU A 157 -14.27 -4.28 0.79
N GLU A 158 -15.58 -4.04 0.86
CA GLU A 158 -16.46 -4.39 -0.24
C GLU A 158 -16.36 -3.31 -1.33
N PRO A 159 -16.29 -3.69 -2.61
CA PRO A 159 -16.17 -2.73 -3.72
C PRO A 159 -17.50 -2.00 -3.92
N VAL A 160 -17.67 -0.83 -3.28
CA VAL A 160 -18.82 0.05 -3.53
C VAL A 160 -18.51 0.96 -4.74
N SER A 161 -18.60 0.39 -5.95
CA SER A 161 -18.10 1.02 -7.19
C SER A 161 -19.06 2.01 -7.88
N LYS A 162 -20.04 2.62 -7.21
CA LYS A 162 -20.92 3.63 -7.86
C LYS A 162 -21.25 4.89 -7.05
N THR A 163 -20.81 4.99 -5.80
CA THR A 163 -21.25 6.08 -4.89
C THR A 163 -20.15 7.09 -4.53
N LEU A 164 -18.94 6.92 -5.06
CA LEU A 164 -17.78 7.75 -4.72
C LEU A 164 -17.99 9.23 -5.12
N ASN A 165 -18.54 9.44 -6.32
CA ASN A 165 -18.88 10.77 -6.82
C ASN A 165 -19.89 11.47 -5.91
N GLY A 166 -20.80 10.73 -5.28
CA GLY A 166 -21.85 11.31 -4.44
C GLY A 166 -21.32 11.90 -3.14
N ALA A 167 -20.45 11.21 -2.39
CA ALA A 167 -19.99 11.69 -1.08
C ALA A 167 -18.94 12.79 -1.18
N VAL A 168 -17.98 12.65 -2.11
CA VAL A 168 -16.94 13.66 -2.36
C VAL A 168 -17.56 14.88 -3.04
N ALA A 169 -18.40 14.70 -4.06
CA ALA A 169 -19.10 15.83 -4.66
C ALA A 169 -20.12 16.46 -3.71
N ARG A 170 -20.75 15.73 -2.77
CA ARG A 170 -21.61 16.33 -1.74
C ARG A 170 -20.83 17.21 -0.76
N GLN A 171 -19.63 16.80 -0.34
CA GLN A 171 -18.79 17.67 0.50
C GLN A 171 -18.34 18.92 -0.28
N ILE A 172 -18.02 18.78 -1.57
CA ILE A 172 -17.67 19.90 -2.46
C ILE A 172 -18.90 20.80 -2.73
N SER A 173 -20.10 20.21 -2.89
CA SER A 173 -21.36 20.92 -3.19
C SER A 173 -21.97 21.60 -1.97
N ASN A 174 -21.73 21.07 -0.76
CA ASN A 174 -22.18 21.66 0.52
C ASN A 174 -21.37 22.91 0.92
N GLY A 175 -20.74 23.59 -0.04
CA GLY A 175 -20.09 24.88 0.18
C GLY A 175 -18.69 24.81 0.78
N VAL A 176 -18.10 23.63 0.97
CA VAL A 176 -16.67 23.50 1.24
C VAL A 176 -15.92 23.67 -0.08
N LYS A 177 -15.90 24.92 -0.59
CA LYS A 177 -15.01 25.28 -1.70
C LYS A 177 -13.58 25.03 -1.21
N PRO A 178 -12.77 24.16 -1.85
CA PRO A 178 -11.38 24.00 -1.50
C PRO A 178 -10.65 25.33 -1.75
N LYS A 179 -10.46 26.15 -0.70
CA LYS A 179 -9.67 27.37 -0.77
C LYS A 179 -8.19 26.97 -0.87
N LYS A 180 -7.60 27.14 -2.07
CA LYS A 180 -6.15 27.15 -2.41
C LYS A 180 -5.21 26.39 -1.45
N GLY A 181 -5.55 25.17 -1.06
CA GLY A 181 -4.70 24.28 -0.29
C GLY A 181 -4.44 23.03 -1.12
N LYS A 182 -3.18 22.56 -1.17
CA LYS A 182 -2.85 21.33 -1.90
C LYS A 182 -3.24 20.13 -1.04
N LEU A 183 -4.09 19.25 -1.57
CA LEU A 183 -4.34 17.94 -0.97
C LEU A 183 -3.01 17.19 -0.80
N LYS A 184 -2.90 16.41 0.29
CA LYS A 184 -1.70 15.61 0.59
C LYS A 184 -2.10 14.14 0.77
N ALA A 185 -1.29 13.24 0.23
CA ALA A 185 -1.35 11.82 0.56
C ALA A 185 -0.55 11.55 1.85
N SER A 186 -1.16 10.85 2.80
CA SER A 186 -0.58 10.38 4.05
C SER A 186 -0.34 8.87 3.95
N PHE A 187 0.83 8.47 4.42
CA PHE A 187 1.31 7.09 4.43
C PHE A 187 1.03 6.49 5.82
N ALA A 188 0.84 5.18 5.89
CA ALA A 188 0.82 4.44 7.15
C ALA A 188 2.15 4.63 7.90
N GLU A 189 2.13 4.67 9.23
CA GLU A 189 3.34 4.96 10.03
C GLU A 189 4.43 3.91 9.82
N ASN A 190 3.99 2.68 9.57
CA ASN A 190 4.83 1.51 9.34
C ASN A 190 5.13 1.26 7.86
N PHE A 191 4.79 2.19 6.96
CA PHE A 191 5.00 2.08 5.53
C PHE A 191 5.70 3.31 4.96
N GLU A 192 6.84 3.12 4.31
CA GLU A 192 7.64 4.21 3.76
C GLU A 192 8.00 3.94 2.30
N ILE A 193 7.79 4.93 1.44
CA ILE A 193 8.37 4.94 0.09
C ILE A 193 9.73 5.62 0.16
N ILE A 194 10.79 4.84 -0.05
CA ILE A 194 12.20 5.27 0.06
C ILE A 194 12.59 6.12 -1.16
N ASP A 195 12.16 5.72 -2.36
CA ASP A 195 12.51 6.43 -3.58
C ASP A 195 11.68 7.72 -3.74
N ALA A 196 12.35 8.87 -3.75
CA ALA A 196 11.69 10.18 -3.78
C ALA A 196 10.91 10.44 -5.07
N GLN A 197 11.43 9.99 -6.22
CA GLN A 197 10.76 10.18 -7.51
C GLN A 197 9.51 9.31 -7.59
N PHE A 198 9.62 8.06 -7.13
CA PHE A 198 8.50 7.14 -7.01
C PHE A 198 7.43 7.67 -6.06
N LYS A 199 7.82 8.16 -4.88
CA LYS A 199 6.93 8.80 -3.90
C LYS A 199 6.14 9.96 -4.51
N LYS A 200 6.82 10.83 -5.27
CA LYS A 200 6.19 11.96 -5.97
C LYS A 200 5.19 11.48 -7.02
N LYS A 201 5.57 10.51 -7.86
CA LYS A 201 4.71 9.92 -8.90
C LYS A 201 3.46 9.29 -8.28
N LEU A 202 3.63 8.44 -7.27
CA LEU A 202 2.55 7.77 -6.55
C LEU A 202 1.59 8.79 -5.93
N GLY A 203 2.12 9.80 -5.23
CA GLY A 203 1.31 10.85 -4.61
C GLY A 203 0.45 11.61 -5.63
N SER A 204 1.03 12.01 -6.77
CA SER A 204 0.28 12.67 -7.84
C SER A 204 -0.83 11.79 -8.43
N TRP A 205 -0.57 10.49 -8.60
CA TRP A 205 -1.56 9.53 -9.10
C TRP A 205 -2.71 9.31 -8.13
N ILE A 206 -2.41 9.11 -6.84
CA ILE A 206 -3.43 8.97 -5.79
C ILE A 206 -4.35 10.20 -5.77
N LEU A 207 -3.78 11.41 -5.85
CA LEU A 207 -4.57 12.64 -5.86
C LEU A 207 -5.42 12.77 -7.12
N ALA A 208 -4.88 12.43 -8.29
CA ALA A 208 -5.63 12.45 -9.53
C ALA A 208 -6.82 11.48 -9.49
N GLU A 209 -6.65 10.29 -8.91
CA GLU A 209 -7.71 9.29 -8.81
C GLU A 209 -8.83 9.71 -7.86
N VAL A 210 -8.50 10.37 -6.74
CA VAL A 210 -9.50 10.86 -5.78
C VAL A 210 -10.32 12.06 -6.31
N LEU A 211 -9.79 12.77 -7.31
CA LEU A 211 -10.45 13.94 -7.91
C LEU A 211 -11.31 13.60 -9.14
N LYS A 212 -11.31 12.34 -9.60
CA LYS A 212 -12.23 11.84 -10.64
C LYS A 212 -13.63 11.62 -10.07
#